data_AF-A0A938PE80-F1
#
_entry.id   AF-A0A938PE80-F1
#
_cell.length_a   1.000
_cell.length_b   1.000
_cell.length_c   1.000
_cell.angle_alpha   90.00
_cell.angle_beta   90.00
_cell.angle_gamma   90.00
#
_symmetry.space_group_name_H-M   'P 1'
#
loop_
_entity.id
_entity.type
_entity.pdbx_description
1 polymer ?
#
loop_
_entity_poly.entity_id
_entity_poly.type
_entity_poly.pdbx_seq_one_letter_code
_entity_poly.pdbx_strand_id
1 'polypeptide(L)' 'MSESTYIDENKLLRKAIKILLEELGPVETSRFLSITNQIRKESVKRHRDWQKNLDEKRFLKEIFDED' A
#
# COMPACT_ATOMS: atom_id res chain seq x y z
N MET A 1 20.37 -23.96 -16.47
CA MET A 1 19.11 -23.26 -16.78
C MET A 1 18.01 -24.07 -16.12
N SER A 2 17.44 -23.61 -15.00
CA SER A 2 16.39 -24.37 -14.32
C SER A 2 15.13 -24.35 -15.17
N GLU A 3 14.64 -25.54 -15.52
CA GLU A 3 13.39 -25.75 -16.23
C GLU A 3 12.23 -25.15 -15.40
N SER A 4 11.64 -24.05 -15.87
CA SER A 4 10.54 -23.40 -15.15
C SER A 4 9.29 -24.25 -15.31
N THR A 5 9.03 -25.14 -14.35
CA THR A 5 7.77 -25.90 -14.31
C THR A 5 6.63 -24.93 -14.04
N TYR A 6 5.70 -24.82 -15.00
CA TYR A 6 4.48 -24.04 -14.80
C TYR A 6 3.63 -24.70 -13.70
N ILE A 7 3.37 -23.96 -12.63
CA ILE A 7 2.48 -24.36 -11.53
C ILE A 7 1.18 -23.58 -11.69
N ASP A 8 0.06 -24.28 -11.66
CA ASP A 8 -1.27 -23.69 -11.58
C ASP A 8 -1.36 -22.64 -10.45
N GLU A 9 -1.97 -21.50 -10.74
CA GLU A 9 -2.01 -20.35 -9.81
C GLU A 9 -2.62 -20.69 -8.45
N ASN A 10 -3.69 -21.50 -8.43
CA ASN A 10 -4.32 -21.90 -7.18
C ASN A 10 -3.41 -22.81 -6.36
N LYS A 11 -2.69 -23.71 -7.02
CA LYS A 11 -1.68 -24.56 -6.36
C LYS A 11 -0.52 -23.72 -5.82
N LEU A 12 -0.06 -22.74 -6.58
CA LEU A 12 1.01 -21.83 -6.16
C LEU A 12 0.57 -21.03 -4.93
N LEU A 13 -0.63 -20.44 -4.95
CA LEU A 13 -1.17 -19.64 -3.85
C LEU A 13 -1.29 -20.47 -2.57
N ARG A 14 -1.85 -21.68 -2.65
CA ARG A 14 -1.97 -22.58 -1.50
C ARG A 14 -0.60 -22.95 -0.93
N LYS A 15 0.37 -23.25 -1.80
CA LYS A 15 1.74 -23.56 -1.40
C LYS A 15 2.40 -22.38 -0.69
N ALA A 16 2.25 -21.17 -1.23
CA ALA A 16 2.80 -19.96 -0.64
C ALA A 16 2.19 -19.66 0.74
N ILE A 17 0.86 -19.73 0.88
CA ILE A 17 0.19 -19.53 2.17
C ILE A 17 0.64 -20.56 3.20
N LYS A 18 0.78 -21.83 2.79
CA LYS A 18 1.28 -22.89 3.67
C LYS A 18 2.68 -22.58 4.20
N ILE A 19 3.60 -22.19 3.33
CA ILE A 19 4.97 -21.82 3.72
C ILE A 19 4.96 -20.63 4.67
N LEU A 20 4.14 -19.60 4.40
CA LEU A 20 4.02 -18.45 5.29
C LEU A 20 3.54 -18.87 6.69
N LEU A 21 2.52 -19.73 6.76
CA LEU A 21 2.01 -20.23 8.04
C LEU A 21 3.06 -21.05 8.82
N GLU A 22 3.87 -21.84 8.12
CA GLU A 22 4.94 -22.65 8.73
C GLU A 22 6.09 -21.79 9.25
N GLU A 23 6.51 -20.78 8.50
CA GLU A 23 7.69 -19.96 8.82
C GLU A 23 7.39 -18.78 9.74
N LEU A 24 6.24 -18.11 9.54
CA LEU A 24 5.88 -16.88 10.25
C LEU A 24 4.83 -17.12 11.34
N GLY A 25 4.14 -18.25 11.30
CA GLY A 25 2.96 -18.49 12.13
C GLY A 25 1.72 -17.70 11.65
N PRO A 26 0.55 -17.99 12.24
CA PRO A 26 -0.73 -17.48 11.75
C PRO A 26 -0.87 -15.96 11.88
N VAL A 27 -0.35 -15.38 12.97
CA VAL A 27 -0.46 -13.93 13.24
C VAL A 27 0.34 -13.12 12.23
N GLU A 28 1.62 -13.44 12.06
CA GLU A 28 2.48 -12.70 11.13
C GLU A 28 2.16 -13.01 9.67
N THR A 29 1.64 -14.20 9.34
CA THR A 29 1.09 -14.49 8.00
C THR A 29 -0.09 -13.58 7.68
N SER A 30 -1.02 -13.42 8.62
CA SER A 30 -2.17 -12.51 8.45
C SER A 30 -1.70 -11.06 8.27
N ARG A 31 -0.70 -10.64 9.04
CA ARG A 31 -0.05 -9.32 8.88
C ARG A 31 0.58 -9.17 7.50
N PHE A 32 1.34 -10.16 7.03
CA PHE A 32 2.00 -10.14 5.73
C PHE A 32 1.00 -10.05 4.58
N LEU A 33 -0.07 -10.84 4.62
CA LEU A 33 -1.12 -10.80 3.59
C LEU A 33 -1.93 -9.49 3.62
N SER A 34 -1.99 -8.81 4.77
CA SER A 34 -2.66 -7.52 4.92
C SER A 34 -1.76 -6.30 4.65
N ILE A 35 -0.45 -6.49 4.44
CA ILE A 35 0.48 -5.40 4.09
C ILE A 35 0.05 -4.69 2.79
N THR A 36 -0.64 -5.39 1.88
CA THR A 36 -1.13 -4.81 0.64
C THR A 36 -2.62 -4.47 0.71
N ASN A 37 -2.92 -3.28 1.23
CA ASN A 37 -4.09 -2.48 0.79
C ASN A 37 -3.98 -0.98 1.08
N GLN A 38 -2.86 -0.50 1.61
CA GLN A 38 -2.56 0.92 1.45
C GLN A 38 -2.03 1.13 0.03
N ILE A 39 -2.94 1.24 -0.94
CA ILE A 39 -2.60 1.84 -2.22
C ILE A 39 -2.08 3.23 -1.88
N ARG A 40 -0.77 3.37 -1.82
CA ARG A 40 -0.14 4.67 -1.62
C ARG A 40 -0.64 5.54 -2.76
N LYS A 41 -1.53 6.47 -2.45
CA LYS A 41 -1.90 7.52 -3.38
C LYS A 41 -0.61 8.23 -3.75
N GLU A 42 -0.34 8.28 -5.05
CA GLU A 42 0.84 8.96 -5.59
C GLU A 42 0.93 10.35 -4.96
N SER A 43 2.14 10.77 -4.59
CA SER A 43 2.37 11.91 -3.70
C SER A 43 1.80 13.21 -4.28
N VAL A 44 1.89 13.41 -5.61
CA VAL A 44 1.31 14.57 -6.31
C VAL A 44 -0.22 14.48 -6.29
N LYS A 45 -0.81 13.31 -6.57
CA LYS A 45 -2.27 13.13 -6.47
C LYS A 45 -2.79 13.40 -5.06
N ARG A 46 -2.07 12.95 -4.03
CA ARG A 46 -2.38 13.24 -2.62
C ARG A 46 -2.29 14.74 -2.34
N HIS A 47 -1.23 15.40 -2.80
CA HIS A 47 -1.06 16.83 -2.61
C HIS A 47 -2.15 17.65 -3.30
N ARG A 48 -2.50 17.31 -4.55
CA ARG A 48 -3.60 17.97 -5.29
C ARG A 48 -4.94 17.84 -4.58
N ASP A 49 -5.24 16.66 -4.04
CA ASP A 49 -6.50 16.48 -3.32
C ASP A 49 -6.49 17.17 -1.96
N TRP A 50 -5.32 17.37 -1.33
CA TRP A 50 -5.20 18.27 -0.18
C TRP A 50 -5.43 19.74 -0.58
N GLN A 51 -4.81 20.20 -1.68
CA GLN A 51 -4.98 21.57 -2.20
C GLN A 51 -6.44 21.91 -2.53
N LYS A 52 -7.20 20.96 -3.10
CA LYS A 52 -8.63 21.17 -3.39
C LYS A 52 -9.50 21.47 -2.18
N ASN A 53 -9.08 21.03 -1.00
CA ASN A 53 -9.83 21.23 0.25
C ASN A 53 -9.38 22.48 1.02
N LEU A 54 -8.44 23.26 0.49
CA LEU A 54 -7.96 24.48 1.11
C LEU A 54 -8.78 25.69 0.67
N ASP A 55 -9.07 26.57 1.64
CA ASP A 55 -9.38 27.97 1.33
C ASP A 55 -8.08 28.69 1.03
N GLU A 56 -7.82 28.88 -0.26
CA GLU A 56 -6.60 29.50 -0.77
C GLU A 56 -6.31 30.85 -0.10
N LYS A 57 -7.32 31.71 0.07
CA LYS A 57 -7.12 33.05 0.60
C LYS A 57 -6.74 33.02 2.07
N ARG A 58 -7.46 32.22 2.86
CA ARG A 58 -7.16 32.05 4.27
C ARG A 58 -5.78 31.43 4.47
N PHE A 59 -5.45 30.39 3.70
CA PHE A 59 -4.17 29.70 3.80
C PHE A 59 -2.99 30.61 3.43
N LEU A 60 -3.11 31.38 2.35
CA LEU A 60 -2.07 32.33 1.96
C LEU A 60 -1.91 33.43 3.02
N LYS A 61 -3.02 33.95 3.58
CA LYS A 61 -2.97 34.90 4.69
C LYS A 61 -2.24 34.34 5.92
N GLU A 62 -2.53 33.09 6.31
CA GLU A 62 -1.88 32.41 7.44
C GLU A 62 -0.39 32.11 7.18
N ILE A 63 0.03 31.87 5.93
CA ILE A 63 1.44 31.59 5.59
C ILE A 63 2.27 32.86 5.44
N PHE A 64 1.70 33.89 4.82
CA PHE A 64 2.43 35.09 4.45
C PHE A 64 2.28 36.23 5.46
N ASP A 65 1.52 36.03 6.55
CA ASP A 65 1.25 37.05 7.58
C ASP A 65 0.80 38.40 6.96
N GLU A 66 -0.02 38.34 5.90
CA GLU A 66 -0.58 39.56 5.28
C GLU A 66 -1.88 39.95 5.99
N ASP A 67 -1.82 41.04 6.77
CA ASP A 67 -2.97 41.69 7.44
C ASP A 67 -4.10 42.10 6.48
#